data_AF-A0A2E6DRT4-F1
#
_entry.id   AF-A0A2E6DRT4-F1
#
_cell.length_a   1.000
_cell.length_b   1.000
_cell.length_c   1.000
_cell.angle_alpha   90.00
_cell.angle_beta   90.00
_cell.angle_gamma   90.00
#
_symmetry.space_group_name_H-M   'P 1'
#
loop_
_entity.id
_entity.type
_entity.pdbx_description
1 polymer ?
#
loop_
_entity_poly.entity_id
_entity_poly.type
_entity_poly.pdbx_seq_one_letter_code
_entity_poly.pdbx_strand_id
1 'polypeptide(L)'
;MAAAVQVFNYVEVTIKGRQIRMGSLQAAQVITLGDDAVLDRTNSIAHNTTWDVWVSSDTENEPMTDFDFLGVESDQDIYLELTTDDNGTQGAEQYVIEIKANIPWFLESDAGDSDYTADFAAGTIDVIDRIRVRNESGSTALIRVLMLT
;
A
#
# COMPACT_ATOMS: atom_id res chain seq x y z
N MET A 1 1.40 -24.76 -8.67
CA MET A 1 2.20 -23.64 -9.19
C MET A 1 1.79 -22.46 -8.36
N ALA A 2 2.74 -21.74 -7.75
CA ALA A 2 2.41 -20.51 -7.04
C ALA A 2 1.84 -19.49 -8.04
N ALA A 3 0.77 -18.80 -7.66
CA ALA A 3 0.24 -17.68 -8.43
C ALA A 3 1.25 -16.51 -8.42
N ALA A 4 1.08 -15.56 -9.33
CA ALA A 4 1.96 -14.40 -9.42
C ALA A 4 1.21 -13.16 -9.91
N VAL A 5 1.58 -12.01 -9.34
CA VAL A 5 1.11 -10.68 -9.76
C VAL A 5 2.10 -10.11 -10.76
N GLN A 6 1.57 -9.52 -11.83
CA GLN A 6 2.35 -8.81 -12.82
C GLN A 6 2.07 -7.32 -12.72
N VAL A 7 3.06 -6.56 -12.27
CA VAL A 7 2.97 -5.10 -12.11
C VAL A 7 3.71 -4.42 -13.26
N PHE A 8 3.01 -3.56 -13.99
CA PHE A 8 3.57 -2.80 -15.12
C PHE A 8 3.65 -1.32 -14.73
N ASN A 9 4.88 -0.81 -14.57
CA ASN A 9 5.13 0.58 -14.22
C ASN A 9 5.73 1.33 -15.39
N TYR A 10 5.17 2.48 -15.74
CA TYR A 10 5.67 3.33 -16.82
C TYR A 10 5.45 4.80 -16.50
N VAL A 11 6.50 5.60 -16.64
CA VAL A 11 6.47 7.05 -16.47
C VAL A 11 7.04 7.71 -17.71
N GLU A 12 6.35 8.72 -18.22
CA GLU A 12 6.82 9.58 -19.30
C GLU A 12 6.66 11.03 -18.91
N VAL A 13 7.71 11.83 -19.09
CA VAL A 13 7.69 13.26 -18.84
C VAL A 13 8.42 14.01 -19.94
N THR A 14 7.92 15.20 -20.31
CA THR A 14 8.60 16.11 -21.23
C THR A 14 9.01 17.38 -20.49
N ILE A 15 10.31 17.65 -20.43
CA ILE A 15 10.88 18.83 -19.74
C ILE A 15 11.73 19.61 -20.73
N LYS A 16 11.37 20.86 -21.00
CA LYS A 16 12.09 21.75 -21.95
C LYS A 16 12.33 21.08 -23.31
N GLY A 17 11.35 20.33 -23.81
CA GLY A 17 11.42 19.61 -25.09
C GLY A 17 12.20 18.28 -25.06
N ARG A 18 12.79 17.90 -23.91
CA ARG A 18 13.41 16.58 -23.71
C ARG A 18 12.39 15.62 -23.11
N GLN A 19 12.15 14.51 -23.79
CA GLN A 19 11.37 13.40 -23.27
C GLN A 19 12.25 12.51 -22.37
N ILE A 20 11.74 12.16 -21.20
CA ILE A 20 12.34 11.21 -20.26
C ILE A 20 11.29 10.10 -20.05
N ARG A 21 11.71 8.85 -20.19
CA ARG A 21 10.88 7.66 -20.01
C ARG A 21 11.54 6.73 -19.01
N MET A 22 10.75 6.17 -18.10
CA MET A 22 11.19 5.23 -17.07
C MET A 22 10.17 4.08 -16.98
N GLY A 23 10.63 2.87 -16.66
CA GLY A 23 9.78 1.69 -16.57
C GLY A 23 9.50 1.00 -17.91
N SER A 24 8.51 0.10 -17.95
CA SER A 24 8.15 -0.72 -19.10
C SER A 24 6.67 -1.07 -19.12
N LEU A 25 6.05 -0.98 -20.31
CA LEU A 25 4.70 -1.50 -20.57
C LEU A 25 4.70 -2.95 -21.08
N GLN A 26 5.89 -3.55 -21.25
CA GLN A 26 6.05 -4.89 -21.85
C GLN A 26 6.73 -5.89 -20.92
N ALA A 27 7.52 -5.39 -19.97
CA ALA A 27 8.20 -6.19 -18.97
C ALA A 27 7.59 -5.86 -17.61
N ALA A 28 6.85 -6.82 -17.06
CA ALA A 28 6.30 -6.70 -15.72
C ALA A 28 7.39 -6.96 -14.68
N GLN A 29 7.26 -6.29 -13.55
CA GLN A 29 7.74 -6.84 -12.29
C GLN A 29 6.82 -8.00 -11.89
N VAL A 30 7.42 -9.11 -11.46
CA VAL A 30 6.69 -10.32 -11.08
C VAL A 30 6.84 -10.52 -9.59
N ILE A 31 5.71 -10.51 -8.88
CA ILE A 31 5.62 -10.82 -7.45
C ILE A 31 5.05 -12.22 -7.36
N THR A 32 5.78 -13.13 -6.70
CA THR A 32 5.31 -14.50 -6.49
C THR A 32 4.50 -14.52 -5.21
N LEU A 33 3.31 -15.11 -5.26
CA LEU A 33 2.46 -15.28 -4.09
C LEU A 33 2.90 -16.52 -3.29
N GLY A 34 2.90 -16.42 -1.97
CA GLY A 34 3.18 -17.47 -1.02
C GLY A 34 2.05 -18.51 -0.95
N ASP A 35 0.81 -18.06 -1.13
CA ASP A 35 -0.40 -18.84 -1.28
C ASP A 35 -1.30 -18.35 -2.44
N ASP A 36 -2.60 -18.65 -2.38
CA ASP A 36 -3.57 -18.32 -3.43
C ASP A 36 -4.76 -17.54 -2.82
N ALA A 37 -4.63 -16.98 -1.62
CA ALA A 37 -5.71 -16.27 -0.96
C ALA A 37 -5.86 -14.85 -1.51
N VAL A 38 -7.12 -14.44 -1.64
CA VAL A 38 -7.51 -13.18 -2.28
C VAL A 38 -8.52 -12.47 -1.42
N LEU A 39 -8.24 -11.21 -1.10
CA LEU A 39 -9.18 -10.27 -0.52
C LEU A 39 -9.40 -9.13 -1.51
N ASP A 40 -10.61 -9.06 -2.07
CA ASP A 40 -11.06 -7.95 -2.92
C ASP A 40 -12.28 -7.33 -2.27
N ARG A 41 -12.10 -6.15 -1.67
CA ARG A 41 -13.16 -5.45 -0.93
C ARG A 41 -13.27 -4.02 -1.36
N THR A 42 -14.50 -3.53 -1.35
CA THR A 42 -14.81 -2.13 -1.60
C THR A 42 -15.56 -1.58 -0.41
N ASN A 43 -15.13 -0.42 0.09
CA ASN A 43 -15.80 0.27 1.18
C ASN A 43 -16.01 1.74 0.83
N SER A 44 -17.06 2.33 1.38
CA SER A 44 -17.36 3.75 1.27
C SER A 44 -17.02 4.45 2.57
N ILE A 45 -16.25 5.53 2.51
CA ILE A 45 -15.87 6.31 3.69
C ILE A 45 -16.33 7.75 3.56
N ALA A 46 -17.06 8.24 4.56
CA ALA A 46 -17.58 9.60 4.58
C ALA A 46 -16.46 10.63 4.71
N HIS A 47 -16.76 11.89 4.39
CA HIS A 47 -15.85 13.01 4.60
C HIS A 47 -15.37 13.08 6.06
N ASN A 48 -14.06 13.29 6.25
CA ASN A 48 -13.36 13.34 7.53
C ASN A 48 -13.54 12.08 8.39
N THR A 49 -13.67 10.92 7.77
CA THR A 49 -13.67 9.63 8.46
C THR A 49 -12.51 8.76 8.01
N THR A 50 -12.24 7.74 8.82
CA THR A 50 -11.16 6.77 8.60
C THR A 50 -11.72 5.37 8.50
N TRP A 51 -10.96 4.49 7.85
CA TRP A 51 -11.22 3.06 7.82
C TRP A 51 -9.90 2.31 7.95
N ASP A 52 -9.87 1.35 8.88
CA ASP A 52 -8.76 0.40 8.99
C ASP A 52 -8.89 -0.63 7.87
N VAL A 53 -8.06 -0.47 6.84
CA VAL A 53 -8.00 -1.33 5.66
C VAL A 53 -7.35 -2.65 6.00
N TRP A 54 -6.47 -2.70 6.97
CA TRP A 54 -5.86 -3.93 7.41
C TRP A 54 -5.18 -3.71 8.76
N VAL A 55 -5.21 -4.73 9.61
CA VAL A 55 -4.54 -4.74 10.91
C VAL A 55 -3.97 -6.15 11.12
N SER A 56 -2.65 -6.29 11.18
CA SER A 56 -1.93 -7.58 11.31
C SER A 56 -2.45 -8.43 12.48
N SER A 57 -2.77 -7.75 13.59
CA SER A 57 -3.20 -8.39 14.83
C SER A 57 -4.69 -8.77 14.89
N ASP A 58 -5.53 -8.33 13.94
CA ASP A 58 -6.97 -8.59 13.97
C ASP A 58 -7.32 -9.95 13.36
N THR A 59 -6.95 -11.03 14.06
CA THR A 59 -7.19 -12.40 13.60
C THR A 59 -8.67 -12.82 13.61
N GLU A 60 -9.55 -12.00 14.17
CA GLU A 60 -10.99 -12.29 14.25
C GLU A 60 -11.76 -11.75 13.05
N ASN A 61 -11.34 -10.59 12.51
CA ASN A 61 -12.07 -9.91 11.43
C ASN A 61 -11.25 -9.73 10.15
N GLU A 62 -9.92 -9.91 10.19
CA GLU A 62 -9.07 -9.86 9.02
C GLU A 62 -8.65 -11.28 8.61
N PRO A 63 -8.99 -11.72 7.38
CA PRO A 63 -8.69 -13.08 6.94
C PRO A 63 -7.20 -13.32 6.62
N MET A 64 -6.38 -12.27 6.59
CA MET A 64 -4.97 -12.29 6.19
C MET A 64 -4.12 -11.60 7.26
N THR A 65 -3.12 -12.29 7.78
CA THR A 65 -2.17 -11.75 8.79
C THR A 65 -0.91 -11.15 8.18
N ASP A 66 -0.69 -11.37 6.89
CA ASP A 66 0.40 -10.89 6.04
C ASP A 66 -0.14 -10.66 4.61
N PHE A 67 0.68 -10.09 3.72
CA PHE A 67 0.37 -9.98 2.29
C PHE A 67 1.62 -9.86 1.42
N ASP A 68 1.58 -10.48 0.24
CA ASP A 68 2.61 -10.33 -0.80
C ASP A 68 2.28 -9.20 -1.79
N PHE A 69 1.03 -8.80 -1.87
CA PHE A 69 0.62 -7.65 -2.68
C PHE A 69 -0.59 -6.97 -2.07
N LEU A 70 -0.53 -5.64 -2.03
CA LEU A 70 -1.63 -4.77 -1.69
C LEU A 70 -1.81 -3.73 -2.78
N GLY A 71 -3.01 -3.61 -3.33
CA GLY A 71 -3.44 -2.53 -4.20
C GLY A 71 -4.57 -1.74 -3.55
N VAL A 72 -4.47 -0.42 -3.55
CA VAL A 72 -5.50 0.52 -3.08
C VAL A 72 -5.81 1.52 -4.19
N GLU A 73 -7.08 1.65 -4.52
CA GLU A 73 -7.58 2.63 -5.48
C GLU A 73 -8.81 3.34 -4.91
N SER A 74 -8.93 4.64 -5.16
CA SER A 74 -10.10 5.41 -4.75
C SER A 74 -10.60 6.31 -5.86
N ASP A 75 -11.90 6.61 -5.87
CA ASP A 75 -12.52 7.60 -6.74
C ASP A 75 -12.28 9.06 -6.29
N GLN A 76 -11.70 9.27 -5.11
CA GLN A 76 -11.33 10.57 -4.55
C GLN A 76 -9.85 10.58 -4.11
N ASP A 77 -9.30 11.77 -3.92
CA ASP A 77 -8.02 11.92 -3.23
C ASP A 77 -8.19 11.52 -1.76
N ILE A 78 -7.34 10.60 -1.29
CA ILE A 78 -7.35 10.08 0.09
C ILE A 78 -5.93 10.05 0.66
N TYR A 79 -5.83 9.93 1.98
CA TYR A 79 -4.57 9.63 2.64
C TYR A 79 -4.54 8.18 3.08
N LEU A 80 -3.42 7.51 2.83
CA LEU A 80 -3.08 6.20 3.36
C LEU A 80 -2.03 6.39 4.46
N GLU A 81 -2.30 5.84 5.63
CA GLU A 81 -1.39 5.78 6.76
C GLU A 81 -0.92 4.33 6.92
N LEU A 82 0.39 4.13 6.84
CA LEU A 82 1.07 2.88 7.15
C LEU A 82 1.68 3.03 8.54
N THR A 83 1.36 2.11 9.44
CA THR A 83 1.96 2.04 10.78
C THR A 83 2.81 0.78 10.88
N THR A 84 4.08 0.96 11.25
CA THR A 84 5.05 -0.11 11.51
C THR A 84 5.47 0.01 12.96
N ASP A 85 5.36 -1.06 13.76
CA ASP A 85 5.74 -1.07 15.17
C ASP A 85 6.70 -2.22 15.46
N ASP A 86 7.92 -1.87 15.90
CA ASP A 86 8.95 -2.86 16.27
C ASP A 86 8.61 -3.67 17.51
N ASN A 87 7.46 -3.37 18.14
CA ASN A 87 7.01 -3.94 19.41
C ASN A 87 8.14 -3.92 20.45
N GLY A 88 9.02 -2.93 20.33
CA GLY A 88 10.38 -2.95 20.82
C GLY A 88 10.76 -1.62 21.45
N THR A 89 11.83 -1.01 20.94
CA THR A 89 12.45 0.15 21.61
C THR A 89 11.97 1.48 21.04
N GLN A 90 11.57 1.48 19.77
CA GLN A 90 11.24 2.69 19.03
C GLN A 90 9.73 2.95 18.98
N GLY A 91 8.92 1.90 19.10
CA GLY A 91 7.45 1.98 19.08
C GLY A 91 6.90 2.29 17.68
N ALA A 92 5.60 2.58 17.60
CA ALA A 92 4.91 2.77 16.32
C ALA A 92 5.41 4.00 15.51
N GLU A 93 5.94 3.74 14.32
CA GLU A 93 6.27 4.73 13.30
C GLU A 93 5.14 4.84 12.27
N GLN A 94 4.85 6.07 11.82
CA GLN A 94 3.75 6.34 10.90
C GLN A 94 4.26 7.02 9.63
N TYR A 95 3.85 6.47 8.49
CA TYR A 95 4.10 7.04 7.19
C TYR A 95 2.78 7.34 6.48
N VAL A 96 2.62 8.59 6.03
CA VAL A 96 1.38 9.05 5.37
C VAL A 96 1.67 9.34 3.90
N ILE A 97 0.86 8.74 3.03
CA ILE A 97 0.92 8.87 1.58
C ILE A 97 -0.39 9.46 1.09
N GLU A 98 -0.33 10.41 0.18
CA GLU A 98 -1.51 10.86 -0.56
C GLU A 98 -1.73 9.95 -1.78
N ILE A 99 -2.90 9.34 -1.88
CA ILE A 99 -3.34 8.60 -3.05
C ILE A 99 -4.26 9.51 -3.85
N LYS A 100 -3.96 9.65 -5.14
CA LYS A 100 -4.75 10.46 -6.07
C LYS A 100 -5.92 9.66 -6.64
N ALA A 101 -7.04 10.35 -6.86
CA ALA A 101 -8.23 9.77 -7.43
C ALA A 101 -7.94 9.01 -8.75
N ASN A 102 -8.40 7.76 -8.84
CA ASN A 102 -8.26 6.85 -9.98
C ASN A 102 -6.80 6.55 -10.36
N ILE A 103 -5.88 6.69 -9.41
CA ILE A 103 -4.49 6.27 -9.56
C ILE A 103 -4.25 5.20 -8.49
N PRO A 104 -4.07 3.92 -8.88
CA PRO A 104 -3.81 2.87 -7.93
C PRO A 104 -2.46 3.10 -7.26
N TRP A 105 -2.44 2.94 -5.95
CA TRP A 105 -1.22 2.78 -5.18
C TRP A 105 -1.08 1.31 -4.83
N PHE A 106 0.14 0.78 -4.84
CA PHE A 106 0.37 -0.60 -4.45
C PHE A 106 1.65 -0.76 -3.65
N LEU A 107 1.66 -1.81 -2.85
CA LEU A 107 2.78 -2.29 -2.05
C LEU A 107 3.03 -3.76 -2.37
N GLU A 108 4.30 -4.15 -2.44
CA GLU A 108 4.74 -5.44 -2.98
C GLU A 108 5.17 -6.44 -1.88
N SER A 109 4.90 -6.10 -0.62
CA SER A 109 5.01 -6.92 0.57
C SER A 109 4.50 -6.14 1.78
N ASP A 110 4.19 -6.80 2.87
CA ASP A 110 3.94 -6.19 4.18
C ASP A 110 5.22 -5.70 4.91
N ALA A 111 6.40 -5.95 4.33
CA ALA A 111 7.66 -5.46 4.86
C ALA A 111 7.72 -3.92 4.93
N GLY A 112 8.11 -3.42 6.09
CA GLY A 112 8.43 -2.01 6.35
C GLY A 112 9.81 -1.89 7.01
N ASP A 113 10.34 -0.69 7.07
CA ASP A 113 11.53 -0.41 7.89
C ASP A 113 11.06 0.32 9.16
N SER A 114 11.40 -0.23 10.33
CA SER A 114 11.37 0.52 11.59
C SER A 114 12.76 1.12 11.86
N ASP A 115 12.82 2.32 12.44
CA ASP A 115 14.06 3.04 12.79
C ASP A 115 14.86 3.58 11.58
N TYR A 116 14.16 4.17 10.60
CA TYR A 116 14.84 4.83 9.47
C TYR A 116 15.61 6.07 9.94
N THR A 117 16.90 5.89 10.22
CA THR A 117 17.83 7.00 10.44
C THR A 117 18.07 7.80 9.15
N ALA A 118 18.83 8.90 9.21
CA ALA A 118 19.14 9.71 8.04
C ALA A 118 19.85 8.94 6.88
N ASP A 119 20.35 7.73 7.14
CA ASP A 119 21.02 6.86 6.18
C ASP A 119 20.31 5.50 6.08
N PHE A 120 20.30 4.90 4.87
CA PHE A 120 19.75 3.57 4.53
C PHE A 120 20.35 2.37 5.30
N ALA A 121 21.09 2.59 6.39
CA ALA A 121 22.02 1.64 6.98
C ALA A 121 21.67 1.16 8.40
N ALA A 122 20.57 1.62 9.01
CA ALA A 122 20.33 1.39 10.44
C ALA A 122 18.94 0.88 10.83
N GLY A 123 17.98 0.83 9.90
CA GLY A 123 16.64 0.27 10.20
C GLY A 123 16.68 -1.24 10.36
N THR A 124 15.78 -1.78 11.17
CA THR A 124 15.45 -3.21 11.15
C THR A 124 14.29 -3.42 10.20
N ILE A 125 14.42 -4.42 9.31
CA ILE A 125 13.26 -4.88 8.53
C ILE A 125 12.22 -5.36 9.53
N ASP A 126 11.05 -4.77 9.42
CA ASP A 126 9.89 -5.01 10.26
C ASP A 126 8.67 -5.27 9.38
N VAL A 127 7.52 -5.46 10.00
CA VAL A 127 6.25 -5.62 9.29
C VAL A 127 5.33 -4.45 9.56
N ILE A 128 4.57 -4.05 8.54
CA ILE A 128 3.46 -3.12 8.74
C ILE A 128 2.46 -3.80 9.66
N ASP A 129 1.94 -3.09 10.65
CA ASP A 129 0.92 -3.59 11.58
C ASP A 129 -0.48 -3.07 11.26
N ARG A 130 -0.54 -1.88 10.66
CA ARG A 130 -1.82 -1.26 10.31
C ARG A 130 -1.72 -0.44 9.04
N ILE A 131 -2.76 -0.59 8.24
CA ILE A 131 -3.03 0.25 7.08
C ILE A 131 -4.37 0.93 7.30
N ARG A 132 -4.37 2.26 7.37
CA ARG A 132 -5.56 3.07 7.56
C ARG A 132 -5.74 4.04 6.41
N VAL A 133 -6.95 4.15 5.90
CA VAL A 133 -7.31 5.20 4.95
C VAL A 133 -8.07 6.31 5.65
N ARG A 134 -7.86 7.54 5.19
CA ARG A 134 -8.55 8.74 5.66
C ARG A 134 -9.03 9.55 4.46
N ASN A 135 -10.32 9.87 4.45
CA ASN A 135 -10.90 10.71 3.43
C ASN A 135 -11.03 12.15 3.92
N GLU A 136 -10.19 13.03 3.39
CA GLU A 136 -10.31 14.48 3.61
C GLU A 136 -11.03 15.20 2.45
N SER A 137 -11.42 14.47 1.39
CA SER A 137 -12.19 15.03 0.28
C SER A 137 -13.58 15.46 0.75
N GLY A 138 -14.16 16.50 0.13
CA GLY A 138 -15.44 17.09 0.57
C GLY A 138 -16.69 16.21 0.37
N SER A 139 -16.54 14.95 -0.04
CA SER A 139 -17.62 13.99 -0.28
C SER A 139 -17.24 12.59 0.19
N THR A 140 -18.17 11.64 0.13
CA THR A 140 -17.86 10.22 0.36
C THR A 140 -16.92 9.70 -0.72
N ALA A 141 -15.88 8.98 -0.31
CA ALA A 141 -14.96 8.26 -1.19
C ALA A 141 -15.31 6.78 -1.23
N LEU A 142 -15.25 6.18 -2.41
CA LEU A 142 -15.28 4.74 -2.62
C LEU A 142 -13.84 4.26 -2.75
N ILE A 143 -13.47 3.24 -1.98
CA ILE A 143 -12.12 2.71 -1.92
C ILE A 143 -12.18 1.22 -2.22
N ARG A 144 -11.42 0.77 -3.21
CA ARG A 144 -11.20 -0.63 -3.50
C ARG A 144 -9.83 -1.05 -2.99
N VAL A 145 -9.80 -2.22 -2.37
CA VAL A 145 -8.60 -2.84 -1.84
C VAL A 145 -8.51 -4.24 -2.43
N LEU A 146 -7.36 -4.56 -3.02
CA LEU A 146 -6.99 -5.89 -3.44
C LEU A 146 -5.77 -6.32 -2.64
N MET A 147 -5.89 -7.37 -1.84
CA MET A 147 -4.80 -7.95 -1.08
C MET A 147 -4.65 -9.41 -1.48
N LEU A 148 -3.39 -9.83 -1.67
CA LEU A 148 -3.01 -11.15 -2.12
C LEU A 148 -1.88 -11.65 -1.24
N THR A 149 -1.98 -12.91 -0.85
CA THR A 149 -0.94 -13.70 -0.18
C THR A 149 -0.59 -14.88 -1.06
#